data_AF-A0A821Z6J6-F1
#
_entry.id   AF-A0A821Z6J6-F1
#
_cell.length_a   1.000
_cell.length_b   1.000
_cell.length_c   1.000
_cell.angle_alpha   90.00
_cell.angle_beta   90.00
_cell.angle_gamma   90.00
#
_symmetry.space_group_name_H-M   'P 1'
#
loop_
_entity.id
_entity.type
_entity.pdbx_description
1 polymer ?
#
loop_
_entity_poly.entity_id
_entity_poly.type
_entity_poly.pdbx_seq_one_letter_code
_entity_poly.pdbx_strand_id
1 'polypeptide(L)' 'ELVLLLLQRNANIEHRDKKGFTSLILAATAGHASIVLRLIEHGANIEAQSERTKDTALSLACSGG' A
#
# COMPACT_ATOMS: atom_id res chain seq x y z
N GLU A 1 5.99 13.53 3.58
CA GLU A 1 5.29 14.48 4.47
C GLU A 1 3.77 14.34 4.39
N LEU A 2 3.17 14.44 3.21
CA LEU A 2 1.70 14.38 3.04
C LEU A 2 1.07 13.04 3.50
N VAL A 3 1.74 11.90 3.27
CA VAL A 3 1.27 10.58 3.74
C VAL A 3 1.11 10.55 5.26
N LEU A 4 2.07 11.10 6.01
CA LEU A 4 2.01 11.13 7.48
C LEU A 4 0.88 12.01 7.98
N LEU A 5 0.67 13.17 7.34
CA LEU A 5 -0.46 14.05 7.68
C LEU A 5 -1.81 13.33 7.51
N LEU A 6 -1.98 12.56 6.43
CA LEU A 6 -3.22 11.82 6.19
C LEU A 6 -3.41 10.69 7.21
N LEU A 7 -2.34 9.94 7.53
CA LEU A 7 -2.39 8.88 8.54
C LEU A 7 -2.73 9.45 9.94
N GLN A 8 -2.17 10.60 10.31
CA GLN A 8 -2.48 11.30 11.56
C GLN A 8 -3.93 11.80 11.63
N ARG A 9 -4.60 11.97 10.49
CA ARG A 9 -6.02 12.35 10.40
C ARG A 9 -6.94 11.15 10.28
N ASN A 10 -6.48 9.96 10.69
CA ASN A 10 -7.25 8.71 10.65
C ASN A 10 -7.75 8.34 9.24
N ALA A 11 -6.98 8.67 8.20
CA ALA A 11 -7.26 8.16 6.86
C ALA A 11 -7.32 6.63 6.89
N ASN A 12 -8.29 6.05 6.16
CA ASN A 12 -8.43 4.60 6.08
C ASN A 12 -7.25 3.99 5.30
N ILE A 13 -6.31 3.40 6.04
CA ILE A 13 -5.08 2.82 5.48
C ILE A 13 -5.35 1.61 4.56
N GLU A 14 -6.45 0.90 4.81
CA GLU A 14 -6.91 -0.27 4.05
C GLU A 14 -7.93 0.08 2.96
N HIS A 15 -8.10 1.37 2.66
CA HIS A 15 -8.92 1.78 1.53
C HIS A 15 -8.41 1.17 0.23
N ARG A 16 -9.34 0.75 -0.62
CA ARG A 16 -9.08 0.11 -1.91
C ARG A 16 -9.58 0.98 -3.04
N ASP A 17 -8.75 1.15 -4.06
CA ASP A 17 -9.17 1.81 -5.29
C ASP A 17 -10.12 0.92 -6.12
N LYS A 18 -10.54 1.40 -7.29
CA LYS A 18 -11.45 0.65 -8.20
C LYS A 18 -10.87 -0.68 -8.70
N LYS A 19 -9.56 -0.89 -8.61
CA LYS A 19 -8.88 -2.13 -9.00
C LYS A 19 -8.63 -3.04 -7.79
N GLY A 20 -9.03 -2.61 -6.60
CA GLY A 20 -8.82 -3.33 -5.34
C GLY A 20 -7.42 -3.13 -4.77
N PHE A 21 -6.64 -2.14 -5.21
CA PHE A 21 -5.31 -1.87 -4.68
C PHE A 21 -5.38 -1.01 -3.43
N THR A 22 -4.65 -1.41 -2.40
CA THR A 22 -4.43 -0.61 -1.19
C THR A 22 -3.31 0.40 -1.41
N SER A 23 -3.22 1.37 -0.50
CA SER A 23 -2.12 2.34 -0.47
C SER A 23 -0.74 1.66 -0.43
N LEU A 24 -0.64 0.52 0.25
CA LEU A 24 0.60 -0.27 0.35
C LEU A 24 0.98 -0.89 -1.00
N ILE A 25 0.01 -1.49 -1.70
CA ILE A 25 0.23 -2.06 -3.04
C ILE A 25 0.74 -0.99 -4.01
N LEU A 26 0.07 0.16 -4.06
CA LEU A 26 0.44 1.25 -4.95
C LEU A 26 1.85 1.78 -4.67
N ALA A 27 2.21 1.96 -3.39
CA ALA A 27 3.54 2.42 -2.99
C ALA A 27 4.64 1.40 -3.34
N ALA A 28 4.37 0.10 -3.16
CA ALA A 28 5.30 -0.97 -3.49
C ALA A 28 5.53 -1.09 -5.00
N THR A 29 4.47 -1.06 -5.81
CA THR A 29 4.59 -1.06 -7.28
C THR A 29 5.35 0.15 -7.82
N ALA A 30 5.25 1.30 -7.15
CA ALA A 30 6.00 2.51 -7.51
C ALA A 30 7.44 2.55 -6.96
N GLY A 31 7.88 1.53 -6.19
CA GLY A 31 9.21 1.49 -5.59
C GLY A 31 9.44 2.51 -4.47
N HIS A 32 8.37 3.05 -3.87
CA HIS A 32 8.46 4.09 -2.83
C HIS A 32 8.73 3.50 -1.45
N ALA A 33 9.93 2.97 -1.24
CA ALA A 33 10.34 2.25 -0.01
C ALA A 33 10.04 3.04 1.28
N SER A 34 10.28 4.35 1.31
CA SER A 34 10.00 5.18 2.50
C SER A 34 8.52 5.28 2.82
N ILE A 35 7.64 5.29 1.81
CA ILE A 35 6.19 5.32 2.00
C ILE A 35 5.69 3.94 2.45
N VAL A 36 6.21 2.86 1.85
CA VAL A 36 5.92 1.48 2.27
C VAL A 36 6.24 1.30 3.75
N LEU A 37 7.44 1.73 4.18
CA LEU A 37 7.84 1.66 5.59
C LEU A 37 6.86 2.43 6.49
N ARG A 38 6.50 3.66 6.13
CA ARG A 38 5.54 4.47 6.93
C ARG A 38 4.16 3.82 7.03
N LEU A 39 3.66 3.21 5.96
CA LEU A 39 2.36 2.53 5.97
C LEU A 39 2.41 1.29 6.88
N ILE A 40 3.48 0.50 6.81
CA ILE A 40 3.68 -0.68 7.68
C ILE A 40 3.77 -0.26 9.15
N GLU A 41 4.54 0.80 9.47
CA GLU A 41 4.63 1.37 10.82
C GLU A 41 3.27 1.80 11.40
N HIS A 42 2.32 2.17 10.54
CA HIS A 42 0.97 2.59 10.94
C HIS A 42 -0.07 1.44 10.85
N GLY A 43 0.39 0.19 10.69
CA GLY A 43 -0.47 -0.99 10.76
C GLY A 43 -1.15 -1.38 9.44
N ALA A 44 -0.61 -0.97 8.30
CA ALA A 44 -1.09 -1.47 7.00
C ALA A 44 -0.96 -3.00 6.93
N ASN A 45 -1.99 -3.67 6.39
CA ASN A 45 -1.97 -5.10 6.19
C ASN A 45 -1.01 -5.48 5.05
N ILE A 46 0.12 -6.09 5.40
CA ILE A 46 1.14 -6.54 4.45
C ILE A 46 0.64 -7.63 3.49
N GLU A 47 -0.33 -8.43 3.93
CA GLU A 47 -0.94 -9.52 3.16
C GLU A 47 -2.19 -9.07 2.39
N ALA A 48 -2.47 -7.76 2.33
CA ALA A 48 -3.57 -7.26 1.54
C ALA A 48 -3.38 -7.62 0.06
N GLN A 49 -4.38 -8.30 -0.49
CA GLN A 49 -4.39 -8.72 -1.88
C GLN A 49 -5.24 -7.79 -2.76
N SER A 50 -4.82 -7.57 -4.00
CA SER A 50 -5.65 -6.97 -5.03
C SER A 50 -6.92 -7.80 -5.24
N GLU A 51 -8.02 -7.14 -5.59
CA GLU A 51 -9.27 -7.89 -5.77
C GLU A 51 -9.26 -8.77 -7.01
N ARG A 52 -8.71 -8.24 -8.11
CA ARG A 52 -8.76 -8.85 -9.44
C ARG A 52 -7.74 -9.96 -9.64
N THR A 53 -6.50 -9.76 -9.21
CA THR A 53 -5.40 -10.70 -9.48
C THR A 53 -4.92 -11.44 -8.24
N LYS A 54 -5.42 -11.07 -7.06
CA LYS A 54 -4.99 -11.61 -5.76
C LYS A 54 -3.52 -11.36 -5.43
N ASP A 55 -2.92 -10.39 -6.11
CA ASP A 55 -1.54 -10.01 -5.88
C ASP A 55 -1.35 -9.23 -4.59
N THR A 56 -0.24 -9.46 -3.89
CA THR A 56 0.18 -8.67 -2.73
C THR A 56 1.08 -7.52 -3.15
N ALA A 57 1.36 -6.61 -2.21
CA ALA A 57 2.36 -5.56 -2.43
C ALA A 57 3.73 -6.14 -2.81
N LEU A 58 4.10 -7.29 -2.23
CA LEU A 58 5.35 -7.98 -2.54
C LEU A 58 5.36 -8.57 -3.95
N SER A 59 4.31 -9.30 -4.36
CA SER A 59 4.29 -9.92 -5.69
C SER A 59 4.32 -8.89 -6.82
N LEU A 60 3.66 -7.74 -6.64
CA LEU A 60 3.68 -6.65 -7.63
C LEU A 60 4.99 -5.87 -7.63
N ALA A 61 5.65 -5.70 -6.49
CA ALA A 61 6.98 -5.09 -6.44
C ALA A 61 7.96 -5.92 -7.27
N CYS A 62 8.00 -7.25 -7.04
CA CYS A 62 8.87 -8.16 -7.79
C CYS A 62 8.51 -8.27 -9.29
N SER A 63 7.24 -8.04 -9.66
CA SER A 63 6.85 -8.05 -11.08
C SER A 63 7.34 -6.81 -11.84
N GLY A 64 7.61 -5.70 -11.14
CA GLY A 64 8.09 -4.45 -11.72
C GLY A 64 9.62 -4.30 -11.73
N GLY A 65 10.33 -5.13 -10.97
CA GLY A 65 11.80 -5.14 -10.82
C GLY A 65 12.27 -5.98 -9.64
#